data_AF-A0A160PU62-F1
#
_entry.id   AF-A0A160PU62-F1
#
_cell.length_a   1.000
_cell.length_b   1.000
_cell.length_c   1.000
_cell.angle_alpha   90.00
_cell.angle_beta   90.00
_cell.angle_gamma   90.00
#
_symmetry.space_group_name_H-M   'P 1'
#
loop_
_entity.id
_entity.type
_entity.pdbx_description
1 polymer ?
#
loop_
_entity_poly.entity_id
_entity_poly.type
_entity_poly.pdbx_seq_one_letter_code
_entity_poly.pdbx_strand_id
1 'polypeptide(L)'
;MSAVENSMQHTAITRRPSRSQQQDAKAWSAFTGCTYTAALRQMMSPMAQGILGSRMSARHLIATLKNHELIGIENKHSVAPLHSGNGVRQNDYAETWRFNGKTDYVELAMVAEFLRMFDTVSELNDPDSGVHSYSLKHTAENFLAPHLDYVSNGQIIWVAAALGIPLVDHDDHSGPNVYVGIDVLEHRYVRMMVARMDDSLRPKAHHYRPAGYEFLRTGLHRAAAGELIAEKWIEPEADTAPKPFHEWMVVRASDDTVVGDISADYCAGVSDSDHGMAAHPEDFLEIFRHVGASPGIYDSAYEAVRDYYLSHKDTSPVRTVRAARSMFDDDYAATYVCPCGYGYVEEHDDERMIINCHRCATQWYFSPSNHVDSWGLLPAGVTAS
;
A
#
# COMPACT_ATOMS: atom_id res chain seq x y z
N MET A 1 -34.85 -16.96 43.79
CA MET A 1 -35.19 -17.46 42.45
C MET A 1 -34.54 -16.48 41.47
N SER A 2 -33.25 -16.63 41.10
CA SER A 2 -32.69 -17.59 40.11
C SER A 2 -33.41 -17.45 38.76
N ALA A 3 -32.78 -17.22 37.61
CA ALA A 3 -31.38 -17.05 37.23
C ALA A 3 -31.38 -16.49 35.80
N VAL A 4 -30.48 -15.56 35.45
CA VAL A 4 -29.92 -15.41 34.09
C VAL A 4 -28.51 -14.82 34.23
N GLU A 5 -27.58 -15.60 34.80
CA GLU A 5 -26.16 -15.45 34.49
C GLU A 5 -25.93 -16.18 33.18
N ASN A 6 -25.99 -15.45 32.05
CA ASN A 6 -25.56 -15.98 30.77
C ASN A 6 -24.02 -16.01 30.77
N SER A 7 -23.52 -17.11 31.29
CA SER A 7 -22.16 -17.62 31.13
C SER A 7 -21.77 -17.61 29.64
N MET A 8 -21.00 -16.60 29.22
CA MET A 8 -20.12 -16.68 28.05
C MET A 8 -19.04 -17.73 28.32
N GLN A 9 -19.41 -19.00 28.22
CA GLN A 9 -18.46 -20.07 28.01
C GLN A 9 -17.96 -19.94 26.58
N HIS A 10 -16.84 -19.24 26.40
CA HIS A 10 -15.96 -19.47 25.27
C HIS A 10 -15.54 -20.95 25.32
N THR A 11 -16.26 -21.79 24.59
CA THR A 11 -15.85 -23.17 24.32
C THR A 11 -14.60 -23.11 23.46
N ALA A 12 -13.44 -23.08 24.11
CA ALA A 12 -12.16 -23.36 23.47
C ALA A 12 -12.23 -24.79 22.94
N ILE A 13 -12.59 -24.94 21.66
CA ILE A 13 -12.48 -26.22 20.96
C ILE A 13 -10.99 -26.58 20.98
N THR A 14 -10.60 -27.48 21.88
CA THR A 14 -9.23 -28.01 21.94
C THR A 14 -8.99 -28.86 20.69
N ARG A 15 -8.56 -28.19 19.62
CA ARG A 15 -8.24 -28.83 18.35
C ARG A 15 -6.98 -29.66 18.51
N ARG A 16 -7.02 -30.93 18.10
CA ARG A 16 -5.81 -31.77 18.08
C ARG A 16 -4.83 -31.20 17.03
N PRO A 17 -3.53 -31.10 17.36
CA PRO A 17 -2.54 -30.61 16.41
C PRO A 17 -2.41 -31.57 15.23
N SER A 18 -2.32 -31.02 14.04
CA SER A 18 -2.07 -31.79 12.81
C SER A 18 -0.69 -32.46 12.86
N ARG A 19 -0.48 -33.47 12.01
CA ARG A 19 0.83 -34.12 11.89
C ARG A 19 1.93 -33.13 11.51
N SER A 20 1.64 -32.18 10.62
CA SER A 20 2.62 -31.16 10.21
C SER A 20 2.97 -30.20 11.35
N GLN A 21 2.00 -29.79 12.17
CA GLN A 21 2.23 -28.99 13.37
C GLN A 21 3.09 -29.73 14.40
N GLN A 22 2.83 -31.03 14.62
CA GLN A 22 3.64 -31.84 15.54
C GLN A 22 5.08 -31.99 15.05
N GLN A 23 5.29 -32.21 13.76
CA GLN A 23 6.64 -32.31 13.19
C GLN A 23 7.38 -30.96 13.25
N ASP A 24 6.68 -29.84 13.02
CA ASP A 24 7.24 -28.49 13.17
C ASP A 24 7.58 -28.18 14.62
N ALA A 25 6.72 -28.54 15.57
CA ALA A 25 6.99 -28.40 16.99
C ALA A 25 8.22 -29.20 17.45
N LYS A 26 8.40 -30.42 16.93
CA LYS A 26 9.62 -31.22 17.20
C LYS A 26 10.87 -30.54 16.67
N ALA A 27 10.84 -30.08 15.41
CA ALA A 27 11.98 -29.39 14.80
C ALA A 27 12.31 -28.08 15.53
N TRP A 28 11.30 -27.29 15.87
CA TRP A 28 11.46 -26.02 16.58
C TRP A 28 11.99 -26.21 17.99
N SER A 29 11.47 -27.20 18.73
CA SER A 29 11.97 -27.58 20.05
C SER A 29 13.44 -27.98 20.01
N ALA A 30 13.84 -28.80 19.04
CA ALA A 30 15.23 -29.20 18.86
C ALA A 30 16.15 -28.03 18.46
N PHE A 31 15.65 -27.11 17.62
CA PHE A 31 16.42 -25.97 17.13
C PHE A 31 16.63 -24.88 18.19
N THR A 32 15.59 -24.57 18.96
CA THR A 32 15.62 -23.47 19.95
C THR A 32 15.98 -23.94 21.36
N GLY A 33 16.00 -25.26 21.62
CA GLY A 33 16.18 -25.82 22.95
C GLY A 33 14.96 -25.69 23.88
N CYS A 34 13.83 -25.15 23.40
CA CYS A 34 12.61 -25.09 24.20
C CYS A 34 11.93 -26.47 24.29
N THR A 35 11.01 -26.64 25.24
CA THR A 35 10.27 -27.90 25.39
C THR A 35 9.31 -28.14 24.21
N TYR A 36 9.09 -29.41 23.84
CA TYR A 36 8.12 -29.78 22.80
C TYR A 36 6.72 -29.18 23.06
N THR A 37 6.26 -29.19 24.31
CA THR A 37 4.96 -28.62 24.68
C THR A 37 4.91 -27.11 24.46
N ALA A 38 6.00 -26.38 24.76
CA ALA A 38 6.07 -24.95 24.49
C ALA A 38 6.09 -24.67 22.98
N ALA A 39 6.90 -25.40 22.21
CA ALA A 39 6.92 -25.31 20.75
C ALA A 39 5.54 -25.60 20.14
N LEU A 40 4.87 -26.66 20.60
CA LEU A 40 3.55 -27.04 20.11
C LEU A 40 2.48 -25.97 20.40
N ARG A 41 2.53 -25.33 21.57
CA ARG A 41 1.64 -24.19 21.86
C ARG A 41 1.84 -23.04 20.88
N GLN A 42 3.09 -22.71 20.54
CA GLN A 42 3.38 -21.69 19.53
C GLN A 42 2.83 -22.09 18.15
N MET A 43 3.03 -23.35 17.72
CA MET A 43 2.50 -23.86 16.44
C MET A 43 0.96 -23.89 16.36
N MET A 44 0.29 -23.88 17.51
CA MET A 44 -1.17 -23.89 17.63
C MET A 44 -1.77 -22.51 17.92
N SER A 45 -0.92 -21.49 18.12
CA SER A 45 -1.38 -20.12 18.35
C SER A 45 -2.20 -19.64 17.14
N PRO A 46 -3.37 -19.01 17.34
CA PRO A 46 -4.14 -18.39 16.26
C PRO A 46 -3.32 -17.42 15.41
N MET A 47 -2.46 -16.63 16.06
CA MET A 47 -1.52 -15.69 15.41
C MET A 47 -0.50 -16.37 14.50
N ALA A 48 -0.28 -17.67 14.65
CA ALA A 48 0.69 -18.43 13.89
C ALA A 48 0.03 -19.43 12.92
N GLN A 49 -1.26 -19.28 12.60
CA GLN A 49 -1.96 -20.19 11.66
C GLN A 49 -1.89 -19.73 10.20
N GLY A 50 -1.39 -18.52 9.94
CA GLY A 50 -1.42 -17.89 8.62
C GLY A 50 -2.73 -17.15 8.40
N ILE A 51 -2.67 -15.84 8.21
CA ILE A 51 -3.83 -14.95 8.03
C ILE A 51 -3.99 -14.64 6.55
N LEU A 52 -2.94 -14.12 5.93
CA LEU A 52 -2.84 -13.87 4.49
C LEU A 52 -2.31 -15.13 3.77
N GLY A 53 -1.38 -15.84 4.39
CA GLY A 53 -0.73 -16.99 3.77
C GLY A 53 -1.04 -18.33 4.43
N SER A 54 -0.52 -19.40 3.82
CA SER A 54 -0.34 -20.65 4.57
C SER A 54 0.64 -20.43 5.73
N ARG A 55 0.37 -21.06 6.88
CA ARG A 55 1.30 -21.08 8.02
C ARG A 55 2.74 -21.36 7.56
N MET A 56 3.65 -20.48 7.97
CA MET A 56 5.08 -20.66 7.73
C MET A 56 5.60 -21.94 8.40
N SER A 57 6.19 -22.87 7.65
CA SER A 57 6.73 -24.09 8.27
C SER A 57 7.98 -23.77 9.09
N ALA A 58 8.01 -24.24 10.34
CA ALA A 58 9.19 -24.10 11.20
C ALA A 58 10.40 -24.83 10.61
N ARG A 59 10.18 -25.99 9.97
CA ARG A 59 11.26 -26.71 9.26
C ARG A 59 11.82 -25.93 8.10
N HIS A 60 10.96 -25.25 7.33
CA HIS A 60 11.38 -24.40 6.21
C HIS A 60 12.20 -23.22 6.72
N LEU A 61 11.70 -22.48 7.71
CA LEU A 61 12.42 -21.39 8.36
C LEU A 61 13.79 -21.85 8.88
N ILE A 62 13.87 -22.98 9.59
CA ILE A 62 15.14 -23.56 10.06
C ILE A 62 16.07 -23.91 8.89
N ALA A 63 15.54 -24.44 7.79
CA ALA A 63 16.35 -24.76 6.62
C ALA A 63 16.91 -23.49 5.96
N THR A 64 16.11 -22.43 5.84
CA THR A 64 16.56 -21.12 5.35
C THR A 64 17.65 -20.55 6.23
N LEU A 65 17.46 -20.51 7.55
CA LEU A 65 18.46 -20.03 8.52
C LEU A 65 19.77 -20.83 8.48
N LYS A 66 19.75 -22.07 7.97
CA LYS A 66 20.94 -22.91 7.84
C LYS A 66 21.64 -22.75 6.49
N ASN A 67 20.87 -22.61 5.42
CA ASN A 67 21.37 -22.86 4.07
C ASN A 67 21.28 -21.66 3.12
N HIS A 68 20.60 -20.58 3.49
CA HIS A 68 20.48 -19.40 2.63
C HIS A 68 21.85 -18.73 2.44
N GLU A 69 22.16 -18.29 1.23
CA GLU A 69 23.49 -17.74 0.92
C GLU A 69 23.87 -16.52 1.76
N LEU A 70 22.93 -15.59 1.94
CA LEU A 70 23.16 -14.34 2.68
C LEU A 70 23.06 -14.48 4.21
N ILE A 71 22.18 -15.36 4.71
CA ILE A 71 21.80 -15.40 6.13
C ILE A 71 22.06 -16.75 6.80
N GLY A 72 22.43 -17.76 6.01
CA GLY A 72 22.67 -19.12 6.46
C GLY A 72 23.90 -19.25 7.34
N ILE A 73 24.32 -20.47 7.61
CA ILE A 73 25.48 -20.74 8.46
C ILE A 73 26.70 -20.98 7.56
N GLU A 74 27.70 -20.10 7.62
CA GLU A 74 28.90 -20.16 6.77
C GLU A 74 29.76 -21.42 7.02
N ASN A 75 29.72 -21.98 8.23
CA ASN A 75 30.47 -23.18 8.61
C ASN A 75 29.58 -24.17 9.37
N LYS A 76 29.63 -25.47 9.03
CA LYS A 76 28.87 -26.55 9.71
C LYS A 76 29.12 -26.66 11.22
N HIS A 77 30.12 -25.96 11.75
CA HIS A 77 30.46 -25.89 13.16
C HIS A 77 29.92 -24.64 13.88
N SER A 78 29.47 -23.62 13.15
CA SER A 78 28.70 -22.53 13.74
C SER A 78 27.27 -23.02 14.00
N VAL A 79 26.71 -22.62 15.13
CA VAL A 79 25.34 -22.95 15.54
C VAL A 79 24.38 -21.82 15.19
N ALA A 80 24.89 -20.72 14.60
CA ALA A 80 24.14 -19.49 14.50
C ALA A 80 24.18 -18.87 13.08
N PRO A 81 23.09 -18.20 12.65
CA PRO A 81 22.98 -17.60 11.32
C PRO A 81 24.03 -16.49 11.09
N LEU A 82 24.45 -16.29 9.84
CA LEU A 82 25.38 -15.23 9.41
C LEU A 82 24.92 -13.85 9.90
N HIS A 83 23.64 -13.55 9.74
CA HIS A 83 23.01 -12.35 10.29
C HIS A 83 22.43 -12.65 11.67
N SER A 84 22.91 -11.96 12.70
CA SER A 84 22.34 -12.01 14.05
C SER A 84 20.91 -11.47 14.08
N GLY A 85 20.25 -11.61 15.24
CA GLY A 85 18.91 -11.06 15.40
C GLY A 85 18.85 -9.53 15.31
N ASN A 86 19.98 -8.83 15.48
CA ASN A 86 20.06 -7.38 15.23
C ASN A 86 20.36 -7.04 13.76
N GLY A 87 20.46 -8.04 12.89
CA GLY A 87 20.88 -7.87 11.49
C GLY A 87 22.39 -7.69 11.31
N VAL A 88 23.16 -7.62 12.39
CA VAL A 88 24.64 -7.51 12.34
C VAL A 88 25.22 -8.86 11.92
N ARG A 89 26.20 -8.87 11.00
CA ARG A 89 26.94 -10.08 10.66
C ARG A 89 27.81 -10.57 11.82
N GLN A 90 27.94 -11.89 11.99
CA GLN A 90 28.57 -12.46 13.19
C GLN A 90 30.07 -12.18 13.37
N ASN A 91 30.75 -11.73 12.33
CA ASN A 91 32.13 -11.25 12.38
C ASN A 91 32.26 -9.86 13.06
N ASP A 92 31.16 -9.11 13.21
CA ASP A 92 31.18 -7.68 13.59
C ASP A 92 30.68 -7.39 15.02
N TYR A 93 31.15 -8.15 16.04
CA TYR A 93 30.75 -7.98 17.46
C TYR A 93 29.29 -8.38 17.80
N ALA A 94 28.61 -9.15 16.95
CA ALA A 94 27.21 -9.47 17.16
C ALA A 94 26.98 -10.44 18.34
N GLU A 95 26.07 -10.09 19.25
CA GLU A 95 25.48 -11.07 20.17
C GLU A 95 24.70 -12.12 19.37
N THR A 96 24.88 -13.40 19.71
CA THR A 96 24.09 -14.48 19.14
C THR A 96 22.65 -14.34 19.60
N TRP A 97 21.69 -14.27 18.66
CA TRP A 97 20.27 -14.19 19.01
C TRP A 97 19.89 -15.40 19.86
N ARG A 98 19.21 -15.12 20.98
CA ARG A 98 18.70 -16.14 21.87
C ARG A 98 17.19 -16.20 21.75
N PHE A 99 16.69 -17.33 21.28
CA PHE A 99 15.27 -17.62 21.30
C PHE A 99 14.77 -17.64 22.76
N ASN A 100 13.70 -16.91 23.04
CA ASN A 100 13.10 -16.83 24.37
C ASN A 100 12.34 -18.13 24.74
N GLY A 101 12.09 -19.02 23.76
CA GLY A 101 11.45 -20.32 23.88
C GLY A 101 9.94 -20.26 24.14
N LYS A 102 9.35 -19.07 24.16
CA LYS A 102 7.96 -18.82 24.55
C LYS A 102 7.12 -18.28 23.40
N THR A 103 7.60 -17.28 22.68
CA THR A 103 6.84 -16.53 21.67
C THR A 103 7.55 -16.44 20.33
N ASP A 104 8.83 -16.83 20.23
CA ASP A 104 9.67 -16.58 19.04
C ASP A 104 9.02 -16.98 17.71
N TYR A 105 8.41 -18.17 17.64
CA TYR A 105 7.79 -18.63 16.40
C TYR A 105 6.51 -17.84 16.07
N VAL A 106 5.75 -17.44 17.09
CA VAL A 106 4.55 -16.61 16.89
C VAL A 106 4.95 -15.24 16.35
N GLU A 107 6.01 -14.65 16.90
CA GLU A 107 6.55 -13.37 16.44
C GLU A 107 7.03 -13.44 14.99
N LEU A 108 7.80 -14.48 14.64
CA LEU A 108 8.26 -14.69 13.26
C LEU A 108 7.10 -14.97 12.29
N ALA A 109 6.05 -15.66 12.75
CA ALA A 109 4.85 -15.87 11.95
C ALA A 109 4.09 -14.56 11.72
N MET A 110 3.97 -13.69 12.72
CA MET A 110 3.34 -12.37 12.56
C MET A 110 4.13 -11.47 11.61
N VAL A 111 5.47 -11.48 11.71
CA VAL A 111 6.34 -10.78 10.76
C VAL A 111 6.16 -11.37 9.34
N ALA A 112 5.94 -12.67 9.20
CA ALA A 112 5.62 -13.28 7.91
C ALA A 112 4.32 -12.75 7.31
N GLU A 113 3.27 -12.63 8.11
CA GLU A 113 2.01 -12.06 7.64
C GLU A 113 2.18 -10.58 7.28
N PHE A 114 2.92 -9.79 8.07
CA PHE A 114 3.25 -8.40 7.74
C PHE A 114 3.98 -8.29 6.40
N LEU A 115 4.99 -9.12 6.13
CA LEU A 115 5.71 -9.06 4.85
C LEU A 115 4.86 -9.54 3.66
N ARG A 116 3.92 -10.47 3.87
CA ARG A 116 3.03 -10.99 2.83
C ARG A 116 1.96 -10.01 2.35
N MET A 117 1.72 -8.92 3.08
CA MET A 117 0.72 -7.96 2.61
C MET A 117 1.20 -7.13 1.43
N PHE A 118 2.52 -7.06 1.24
CA PHE A 118 3.16 -6.27 0.20
C PHE A 118 3.42 -7.05 -1.07
N ASP A 119 3.38 -6.34 -2.19
CA ASP A 119 3.91 -6.80 -3.45
C ASP A 119 5.44 -6.91 -3.41
N THR A 120 5.96 -7.97 -4.03
CA THR A 120 7.40 -8.23 -4.08
C THR A 120 8.01 -7.74 -5.38
N VAL A 121 9.10 -7.00 -5.28
CA VAL A 121 9.89 -6.58 -6.45
C VAL A 121 10.87 -7.72 -6.79
N SER A 122 10.78 -8.21 -8.03
CA SER A 122 11.53 -9.41 -8.47
C SER A 122 13.03 -9.13 -8.68
N GLU A 123 13.42 -7.88 -8.92
CA GLU A 123 14.80 -7.48 -9.17
C GLU A 123 15.18 -6.25 -8.33
N LEU A 124 16.15 -6.43 -7.43
CA LEU A 124 16.75 -5.37 -6.63
C LEU A 124 18.01 -4.81 -7.34
N ASN A 125 17.84 -4.42 -8.61
CA ASN A 125 18.96 -3.93 -9.43
C ASN A 125 19.36 -2.48 -9.09
N ASP A 126 18.55 -1.79 -8.28
CA ASP A 126 18.76 -0.43 -7.83
C ASP A 126 18.62 -0.42 -6.29
N PRO A 127 19.57 0.19 -5.55
CA PRO A 127 19.42 0.39 -4.10
C PRO A 127 18.08 1.05 -3.71
N ASP A 128 17.49 1.86 -4.61
CA ASP A 128 16.23 2.55 -4.37
C ASP A 128 14.99 1.69 -4.70
N SER A 129 15.14 0.51 -5.31
CA SER A 129 14.00 -0.37 -5.64
C SER A 129 13.56 -1.30 -4.51
N GLY A 130 14.28 -1.31 -3.39
CA GLY A 130 13.99 -2.11 -2.22
C GLY A 130 13.80 -1.28 -0.95
N VAL A 131 13.18 -1.88 0.05
CA VAL A 131 13.04 -1.24 1.37
C VAL A 131 14.11 -1.75 2.31
N HIS A 132 14.87 -0.82 2.87
CA HIS A 132 15.89 -1.12 3.86
C HIS A 132 15.29 -1.77 5.13
N SER A 133 15.83 -2.91 5.57
CA SER A 133 15.27 -3.74 6.64
C SER A 133 15.05 -3.00 7.97
N TYR A 134 15.89 -2.01 8.27
CA TYR A 134 15.70 -1.13 9.43
C TYR A 134 14.39 -0.34 9.37
N SER A 135 14.04 0.17 8.19
CA SER A 135 12.80 0.95 7.97
C SER A 135 11.59 0.04 8.13
N LEU A 136 11.64 -1.15 7.50
CA LEU A 136 10.59 -2.17 7.61
C LEU A 136 10.33 -2.59 9.04
N LYS A 137 11.36 -2.73 9.88
CA LYS A 137 11.15 -3.12 11.28
C LYS A 137 10.29 -2.11 12.04
N HIS A 138 10.52 -0.81 11.84
CA HIS A 138 9.81 0.25 12.57
C HIS A 138 8.38 0.34 12.08
N THR A 139 8.17 0.13 10.78
CA THR A 139 6.83 -0.02 10.21
C THR A 139 6.13 -1.25 10.78
N ALA A 140 6.82 -2.40 10.89
CA ALA A 140 6.27 -3.64 11.44
C ALA A 140 5.92 -3.49 12.94
N GLU A 141 6.77 -2.87 13.75
CA GLU A 141 6.51 -2.59 15.17
C GLU A 141 5.23 -1.78 15.36
N ASN A 142 5.07 -0.70 14.59
CA ASN A 142 3.89 0.14 14.68
C ASN A 142 2.63 -0.55 14.14
N PHE A 143 2.75 -1.35 13.07
CA PHE A 143 1.62 -2.06 12.48
C PHE A 143 1.16 -3.24 13.34
N LEU A 144 2.09 -4.01 13.91
CA LEU A 144 1.80 -5.22 14.69
C LEU A 144 1.47 -4.91 16.16
N ALA A 145 1.72 -3.69 16.64
CA ALA A 145 1.27 -3.27 17.96
C ALA A 145 -0.27 -3.34 18.09
N PRO A 146 -0.82 -3.75 19.26
CA PRO A 146 -0.13 -4.09 20.50
C PRO A 146 0.25 -5.59 20.61
N HIS A 147 0.17 -6.33 19.51
CA HIS A 147 0.36 -7.79 19.51
C HIS A 147 1.83 -8.19 19.44
N LEU A 148 2.67 -7.35 18.85
CA LEU A 148 4.13 -7.46 18.84
C LEU A 148 4.76 -6.06 18.87
N ASP A 149 5.25 -5.64 20.04
CA ASP A 149 5.75 -4.27 20.26
C ASP A 149 7.21 -4.07 19.83
N TYR A 150 7.95 -5.14 19.54
CA TYR A 150 9.34 -5.09 19.12
C TYR A 150 9.60 -6.06 17.98
N VAL A 151 10.23 -5.58 16.91
CA VAL A 151 10.63 -6.37 15.76
C VAL A 151 12.09 -6.05 15.46
N SER A 152 12.94 -7.07 15.57
CA SER A 152 14.35 -6.91 15.28
C SER A 152 14.61 -6.89 13.77
N ASN A 153 15.69 -6.23 13.35
CA ASN A 153 16.17 -6.27 11.96
C ASN A 153 16.32 -7.72 11.46
N GLY A 154 16.90 -8.60 12.30
CA GLY A 154 17.12 -9.99 11.95
C GLY A 154 15.81 -10.75 11.73
N GLN A 155 14.75 -10.48 12.50
CA GLN A 155 13.44 -11.08 12.27
C GLN A 155 12.91 -10.73 10.87
N ILE A 156 12.99 -9.46 10.45
CA ILE A 156 12.63 -9.04 9.08
C ILE A 156 13.44 -9.82 8.04
N ILE A 157 14.77 -9.83 8.19
CA ILE A 157 15.70 -10.46 7.24
C ILE A 157 15.45 -11.97 7.11
N TRP A 158 15.31 -12.67 8.22
CA TRP A 158 15.11 -14.12 8.24
C TRP A 158 13.77 -14.54 7.66
N VAL A 159 12.71 -13.80 7.97
CA VAL A 159 11.37 -14.07 7.47
C VAL A 159 11.30 -13.76 5.98
N ALA A 160 11.87 -12.63 5.53
CA ALA A 160 11.95 -12.29 4.11
C ALA A 160 12.63 -13.40 3.30
N ALA A 161 13.80 -13.86 3.76
CA ALA A 161 14.51 -15.00 3.16
C ALA A 161 13.67 -16.29 3.16
N ALA A 162 12.93 -16.55 4.24
CA ALA A 162 12.08 -17.74 4.33
C ALA A 162 10.86 -17.66 3.41
N LEU A 163 10.37 -16.47 3.12
CA LEU A 163 9.32 -16.22 2.14
C LEU A 163 9.84 -16.23 0.69
N GLY A 164 11.16 -16.19 0.49
CA GLY A 164 11.77 -16.07 -0.82
C GLY A 164 11.69 -14.66 -1.39
N ILE A 165 11.48 -13.65 -0.54
CA ILE A 165 11.54 -12.24 -0.94
C ILE A 165 13.00 -11.90 -1.25
N PRO A 166 13.30 -11.26 -2.39
CA PRO A 166 14.67 -10.90 -2.75
C PRO A 166 15.35 -10.07 -1.66
N LEU A 167 16.63 -10.38 -1.40
CA LEU A 167 17.47 -9.68 -0.44
C LEU A 167 18.79 -9.29 -1.09
N VAL A 168 19.20 -8.04 -0.93
CA VAL A 168 20.51 -7.54 -1.41
C VAL A 168 21.26 -6.91 -0.24
N ASP A 169 22.54 -7.27 -0.11
CA ASP A 169 23.43 -6.69 0.88
C ASP A 169 23.69 -5.22 0.57
N HIS A 170 23.82 -4.38 1.59
CA HIS A 170 24.25 -3.00 1.36
C HIS A 170 25.75 -3.01 1.03
N ASP A 171 26.14 -2.47 -0.13
CA ASP A 171 27.48 -2.57 -0.76
C ASP A 171 28.70 -2.12 0.09
N ASP A 172 28.48 -1.64 1.33
CA ASP A 172 29.54 -1.15 2.22
C ASP A 172 29.87 -2.09 3.39
N HIS A 173 29.28 -3.29 3.47
CA HIS A 173 29.58 -4.35 4.47
C HIS A 173 29.68 -3.89 5.95
N SER A 174 29.23 -2.67 6.27
CA SER A 174 29.42 -2.01 7.58
C SER A 174 28.10 -1.71 8.27
N GLY A 175 26.97 -1.85 7.55
CA GLY A 175 25.63 -1.69 8.08
C GLY A 175 24.99 -3.05 8.41
N PRO A 176 24.23 -3.17 9.52
CA PRO A 176 23.55 -4.42 9.90
C PRO A 176 22.26 -4.67 9.10
N ASN A 177 22.14 -4.08 7.91
CA ASN A 177 20.87 -3.96 7.21
C ASN A 177 21.04 -4.37 5.75
N VAL A 178 19.94 -4.87 5.19
CA VAL A 178 19.85 -5.33 3.80
C VAL A 178 18.68 -4.62 3.14
N TYR A 179 18.68 -4.55 1.82
CA TYR A 179 17.49 -4.19 1.05
C TYR A 179 16.60 -5.42 0.90
N VAL A 180 15.30 -5.21 1.13
CA VAL A 180 14.25 -6.24 1.01
C VAL A 180 13.37 -5.87 -0.17
N GLY A 181 13.14 -6.83 -1.08
CA GLY A 181 12.39 -6.66 -2.33
C GLY A 181 10.89 -6.51 -2.13
N ILE A 182 10.50 -5.40 -1.52
CA ILE A 182 9.11 -4.98 -1.24
C ILE A 182 8.86 -3.66 -1.96
N ASP A 183 7.66 -3.48 -2.49
CA ASP A 183 7.27 -2.22 -3.13
C ASP A 183 7.43 -1.02 -2.17
N VAL A 184 8.21 -0.03 -2.63
CA VAL A 184 8.59 1.13 -1.81
C VAL A 184 7.40 2.05 -1.55
N LEU A 185 6.48 2.17 -2.50
CA LEU A 185 5.31 3.03 -2.41
C LEU A 185 4.26 2.41 -1.48
N GLU A 186 4.06 1.10 -1.54
CA GLU A 186 3.24 0.38 -0.58
C GLU A 186 3.80 0.47 0.84
N HIS A 187 5.12 0.26 1.00
CA HIS A 187 5.77 0.44 2.29
C HIS A 187 5.62 1.88 2.81
N ARG A 188 5.81 2.90 1.95
CA ARG A 188 5.63 4.31 2.32
C ARG A 188 4.21 4.57 2.81
N TYR A 189 3.21 4.08 2.08
CA TYR A 189 1.80 4.17 2.47
C TYR A 189 1.57 3.59 3.88
N VAL A 190 2.01 2.35 4.11
CA VAL A 190 1.82 1.68 5.41
C VAL A 190 2.52 2.44 6.51
N ARG A 191 3.77 2.87 6.29
CA ARG A 191 4.55 3.66 7.23
C ARG A 191 3.81 4.92 7.64
N MET A 192 3.23 5.67 6.69
CA MET A 192 2.47 6.88 7.02
C MET A 192 1.15 6.58 7.74
N MET A 193 0.48 5.48 7.41
CA MET A 193 -0.74 5.06 8.12
C MET A 193 -0.50 4.67 9.58
N VAL A 194 0.63 4.00 9.88
CA VAL A 194 0.94 3.52 11.24
C VAL A 194 1.87 4.44 12.02
N ALA A 195 2.44 5.46 11.38
CA ALA A 195 3.26 6.44 12.07
C ALA A 195 2.42 7.17 13.13
N ARG A 196 3.05 7.47 14.26
CA ARG A 196 2.47 8.31 15.33
C ARG A 196 2.50 9.79 14.91
N MET A 197 1.91 10.09 13.77
CA MET A 197 1.83 11.42 13.17
C MET A 197 0.42 12.00 13.35
N ASP A 198 0.30 13.30 13.11
CA ASP A 198 -0.99 13.99 12.99
C ASP A 198 -1.84 13.32 11.90
N ASP A 199 -3.13 13.20 12.14
CA ASP A 199 -4.10 12.66 11.19
C ASP A 199 -4.08 13.44 9.86
N SER A 200 -3.66 14.72 9.88
CA SER A 200 -3.49 15.55 8.69
C SER A 200 -2.40 15.07 7.71
N LEU A 201 -1.43 14.28 8.20
CA LEU A 201 -0.32 13.71 7.44
C LEU A 201 -0.56 12.26 6.99
N ARG A 202 -1.74 11.69 7.29
CA ARG A 202 -2.06 10.34 6.84
C ARG A 202 -2.45 10.32 5.35
N PRO A 203 -2.15 9.22 4.64
CA PRO A 203 -2.62 9.00 3.28
C PRO A 203 -4.13 9.21 3.15
N LYS A 204 -4.53 10.04 2.19
CA LYS A 204 -5.94 10.31 1.87
C LYS A 204 -6.42 9.45 0.71
N ALA A 205 -5.51 9.09 -0.19
CA ALA A 205 -5.73 8.12 -1.25
C ALA A 205 -5.15 6.77 -0.86
N HIS A 206 -5.65 5.70 -1.49
CA HIS A 206 -5.34 4.31 -1.11
C HIS A 206 -4.87 3.46 -2.29
N HIS A 207 -4.40 4.08 -3.38
CA HIS A 207 -3.89 3.38 -4.56
C HIS A 207 -2.59 2.62 -4.31
N TYR A 208 -1.80 3.01 -3.31
CA TYR A 208 -0.64 2.24 -2.81
C TYR A 208 -0.93 1.49 -1.51
N ARG A 209 -2.20 1.29 -1.13
CA ARG A 209 -2.51 0.45 0.02
C ARG A 209 -2.26 -1.02 -0.35
N PRO A 210 -1.38 -1.75 0.36
CA PRO A 210 -1.17 -3.15 0.08
C PRO A 210 -2.47 -3.95 0.19
N ALA A 211 -2.68 -4.88 -0.74
CA ALA A 211 -3.92 -5.66 -0.85
C ALA A 211 -4.29 -6.40 0.45
N GLY A 212 -3.28 -6.90 1.17
CA GLY A 212 -3.46 -7.61 2.44
C GLY A 212 -3.72 -6.72 3.66
N TYR A 213 -3.60 -5.40 3.55
CA TYR A 213 -3.56 -4.47 4.69
C TYR A 213 -4.77 -4.59 5.63
N GLU A 214 -5.99 -4.41 5.09
CA GLU A 214 -7.22 -4.43 5.92
C GLU A 214 -7.55 -5.82 6.45
N PHE A 215 -7.29 -6.85 5.63
CA PHE A 215 -7.54 -8.23 6.01
C PHE A 215 -6.62 -8.65 7.15
N LEU A 216 -5.33 -8.30 7.07
CA LEU A 216 -4.36 -8.59 8.11
C LEU A 216 -4.69 -7.83 9.40
N ARG A 217 -4.99 -6.53 9.31
CA ARG A 217 -5.36 -5.71 10.48
C ARG A 217 -6.56 -6.30 11.23
N THR A 218 -7.61 -6.67 10.49
CA THR A 218 -8.80 -7.31 11.06
C THR A 218 -8.49 -8.72 11.61
N GLY A 219 -7.69 -9.50 10.87
CA GLY A 219 -7.28 -10.84 11.23
C GLY A 219 -6.45 -10.90 12.51
N LEU A 220 -5.53 -9.94 12.71
CA LEU A 220 -4.72 -9.82 13.92
C LEU A 220 -5.60 -9.58 15.16
N HIS A 221 -6.57 -8.67 15.09
CA HIS A 221 -7.49 -8.42 16.19
C HIS A 221 -8.32 -9.66 16.56
N ARG A 222 -8.84 -10.37 15.56
CA ARG A 222 -9.58 -11.63 15.77
C ARG A 222 -8.69 -12.74 16.35
N ALA A 223 -7.49 -12.92 15.79
CA ALA A 223 -6.53 -13.90 16.28
C ALA A 223 -6.07 -13.61 17.71
N ALA A 224 -5.96 -12.34 18.10
CA ALA A 224 -5.66 -11.93 19.47
C ALA A 224 -6.78 -12.29 20.45
N ALA A 225 -8.04 -12.26 20.01
CA ALA A 225 -9.19 -12.74 20.77
C ALA A 225 -9.27 -14.29 20.85
N GLY A 226 -8.31 -14.99 20.25
CA GLY A 226 -8.26 -16.46 20.23
C GLY A 226 -9.03 -17.08 19.06
N GLU A 227 -9.58 -16.28 18.14
CA GLU A 227 -10.32 -16.78 17.00
C GLU A 227 -9.40 -17.36 15.93
N LEU A 228 -9.79 -18.51 15.38
CA LEU A 228 -9.14 -19.04 14.19
C LEU A 228 -9.74 -18.38 12.96
N ILE A 229 -8.88 -17.76 12.15
CA ILE A 229 -9.28 -17.20 10.86
C ILE A 229 -9.46 -18.36 9.87
N ALA A 230 -10.70 -18.80 9.69
CA ALA A 230 -11.04 -19.90 8.78
C ALA A 230 -11.20 -19.43 7.33
N GLU A 231 -11.45 -18.14 7.15
CA GLU A 231 -11.53 -17.48 5.85
C GLU A 231 -10.15 -17.48 5.21
N LYS A 232 -10.06 -18.04 4.00
CA LYS A 232 -8.84 -17.94 3.20
C LYS A 232 -8.81 -16.54 2.60
N TRP A 233 -7.74 -15.79 2.84
CA TRP A 233 -7.50 -14.55 2.11
C TRP A 233 -7.40 -14.86 0.62
N ILE A 234 -8.15 -14.09 -0.16
CA ILE A 234 -8.10 -14.09 -1.62
C ILE A 234 -7.61 -12.70 -1.98
N GLU A 235 -6.44 -12.65 -2.59
CA GLU A 235 -5.88 -11.44 -3.13
C GLU A 235 -6.86 -10.82 -4.14
N PRO A 236 -7.30 -9.57 -3.94
CA PRO A 236 -8.08 -8.83 -4.91
C PRO A 236 -7.32 -8.71 -6.24
N GLU A 237 -8.06 -8.72 -7.34
CA GLU A 237 -7.47 -8.44 -8.66
C GLU A 237 -6.95 -6.99 -8.68
N ALA A 238 -5.70 -6.82 -9.12
CA ALA A 238 -5.10 -5.51 -9.25
C ALA A 238 -5.88 -4.66 -10.26
N ASP A 239 -6.07 -3.37 -9.95
CA ASP A 239 -6.58 -2.40 -10.91
C ASP A 239 -5.53 -2.17 -12.01
N THR A 240 -5.67 -2.93 -13.08
CA THR A 240 -4.81 -2.85 -14.27
C THR A 240 -5.38 -1.94 -15.35
N ALA A 241 -6.43 -1.18 -15.03
CA ALA A 241 -6.98 -0.23 -15.97
C ALA A 241 -5.91 0.82 -16.31
N PRO A 242 -5.62 1.05 -17.61
CA PRO A 242 -4.63 2.04 -18.02
C PRO A 242 -5.06 3.43 -17.54
N LYS A 243 -4.11 4.21 -17.03
CA LYS A 243 -4.33 5.59 -16.56
C LYS A 243 -3.51 6.53 -17.44
N PRO A 244 -3.88 6.70 -18.72
CA PRO A 244 -3.04 7.34 -19.72
C PRO A 244 -2.77 8.82 -19.39
N PHE A 245 -3.68 9.50 -18.69
CA PHE A 245 -3.43 10.86 -18.21
C PHE A 245 -2.34 10.88 -17.13
N HIS A 246 -2.45 10.03 -16.10
CA HIS A 246 -1.41 9.90 -15.08
C HIS A 246 -0.05 9.52 -15.68
N GLU A 247 -0.01 8.54 -16.59
CA GLU A 247 1.22 8.13 -17.29
C GLU A 247 1.84 9.29 -18.08
N TRP A 248 1.02 10.09 -18.76
CA TRP A 248 1.49 11.28 -19.46
C TRP A 248 2.07 12.32 -18.50
N MET A 249 1.42 12.57 -17.36
CA MET A 249 1.92 13.49 -16.33
C MET A 249 3.27 13.03 -15.77
N VAL A 250 3.45 11.73 -15.53
CA VAL A 250 4.73 11.16 -15.07
C VAL A 250 5.86 11.46 -16.06
N VAL A 251 5.60 11.34 -17.36
CA VAL A 251 6.59 11.69 -18.41
C VAL A 251 6.93 13.18 -18.38
N ARG A 252 5.94 14.05 -18.10
CA ARG A 252 6.12 15.51 -18.08
C ARG A 252 6.82 16.04 -16.84
N ALA A 253 6.82 15.30 -15.73
CA ALA A 253 7.41 15.73 -14.46
C ALA A 253 8.90 16.12 -14.51
N SER A 254 9.61 15.78 -15.59
CA SER A 254 11.02 16.17 -15.82
C SER A 254 11.20 17.32 -16.82
N ASP A 255 10.13 17.83 -17.41
CA ASP A 255 10.18 18.94 -18.38
C ASP A 255 10.44 20.26 -17.64
N ASP A 256 11.37 21.09 -18.12
CA ASP A 256 11.63 22.45 -17.58
C ASP A 256 10.59 23.45 -18.11
N THR A 257 9.33 23.24 -17.72
CA THR A 257 8.17 24.04 -18.14
C THR A 257 7.14 24.13 -17.01
N VAL A 258 6.20 25.07 -17.11
CA VAL A 258 5.08 25.18 -16.15
C VAL A 258 4.26 23.87 -16.06
N VAL A 259 4.10 23.17 -17.18
CA VAL A 259 3.43 21.86 -17.21
C VAL A 259 4.29 20.79 -16.53
N GLY A 260 5.61 20.85 -16.65
CA GLY A 260 6.50 19.93 -15.96
C GLY A 260 6.54 20.15 -14.46
N ASP A 261 6.59 21.41 -14.01
CA ASP A 261 6.54 21.77 -12.59
C ASP A 261 5.26 21.25 -11.92
N ILE A 262 4.08 21.54 -12.50
CA ILE A 262 2.80 21.07 -11.96
C ILE A 262 2.67 19.55 -12.02
N SER A 263 3.32 18.90 -13.00
CA SER A 263 3.35 17.44 -13.09
C SER A 263 4.22 16.82 -12.01
N ALA A 264 5.37 17.42 -11.70
CA ALA A 264 6.23 16.99 -10.61
C ALA A 264 5.53 17.10 -9.25
N ASP A 265 4.86 18.23 -8.98
CA ASP A 265 4.08 18.42 -7.75
C ASP A 265 2.95 17.39 -7.62
N TYR A 266 2.22 17.14 -8.70
CA TYR A 266 1.19 16.10 -8.74
C TYR A 266 1.77 14.69 -8.51
N CYS A 267 2.87 14.33 -9.18
CA CYS A 267 3.49 13.02 -9.02
C CYS A 267 4.04 12.81 -7.60
N ALA A 268 4.53 13.87 -6.95
CA ALA A 268 4.91 13.83 -5.54
C ALA A 268 3.69 13.55 -4.65
N GLY A 269 2.58 14.27 -4.85
CA GLY A 269 1.34 14.05 -4.10
C GLY A 269 0.72 12.66 -4.32
N VAL A 270 0.80 12.10 -5.53
CA VAL A 270 0.41 10.70 -5.79
C VAL A 270 1.33 9.74 -5.01
N SER A 271 2.65 9.94 -5.09
CA SER A 271 3.66 9.10 -4.43
C SER A 271 3.51 9.08 -2.91
N ASP A 272 3.12 10.21 -2.32
CA ASP A 272 2.85 10.35 -0.88
C ASP A 272 1.41 9.95 -0.50
N SER A 273 0.58 9.57 -1.47
CA SER A 273 -0.82 9.20 -1.29
C SER A 273 -1.69 10.34 -0.70
N ASP A 274 -1.31 11.59 -0.95
CA ASP A 274 -2.09 12.78 -0.59
C ASP A 274 -3.35 12.91 -1.44
N HIS A 275 -3.30 12.41 -2.68
CA HIS A 275 -4.43 12.28 -3.59
C HIS A 275 -4.23 11.09 -4.53
N GLY A 276 -5.33 10.67 -5.19
CA GLY A 276 -5.31 9.53 -6.10
C GLY A 276 -4.59 9.84 -7.42
N MET A 277 -4.31 8.79 -8.17
CA MET A 277 -3.95 8.90 -9.59
C MET A 277 -5.17 9.41 -10.38
N ALA A 278 -5.03 10.53 -11.07
CA ALA A 278 -6.01 11.02 -12.02
C ALA A 278 -6.09 10.07 -13.22
N ALA A 279 -7.22 9.37 -13.37
CA ALA A 279 -7.47 8.52 -14.53
C ALA A 279 -7.81 9.38 -15.75
N HIS A 280 -8.48 10.51 -15.51
CA HIS A 280 -8.91 11.48 -16.51
C HIS A 280 -8.44 12.91 -16.18
N PRO A 281 -8.37 13.81 -17.18
CA PRO A 281 -8.01 15.21 -16.96
C PRO A 281 -8.93 15.95 -15.98
N GLU A 282 -10.23 15.60 -15.91
CA GLU A 282 -11.14 16.18 -14.92
C GLU A 282 -10.78 15.83 -13.46
N ASP A 283 -10.32 14.59 -13.20
CA ASP A 283 -9.91 14.15 -11.86
C ASP A 283 -8.76 15.01 -11.35
N PHE A 284 -7.83 15.36 -12.25
CA PHE A 284 -6.70 16.21 -11.95
C PHE A 284 -7.12 17.62 -11.53
N LEU A 285 -8.07 18.24 -12.25
CA LEU A 285 -8.62 19.54 -11.86
C LEU A 285 -9.38 19.47 -10.53
N GLU A 286 -10.05 18.35 -10.25
CA GLU A 286 -10.73 18.13 -8.98
C GLU A 286 -9.74 18.02 -7.82
N ILE A 287 -8.62 17.32 -8.00
CA ILE A 287 -7.53 17.23 -7.01
C ILE A 287 -7.06 18.63 -6.61
N PHE A 288 -6.69 19.47 -7.59
CA PHE A 288 -6.20 20.82 -7.31
C PHE A 288 -7.25 21.72 -6.65
N ARG A 289 -8.54 21.52 -6.95
CA ARG A 289 -9.62 22.21 -6.24
C ARG A 289 -9.74 21.74 -4.79
N HIS A 290 -9.67 20.43 -4.56
CA HIS A 290 -9.83 19.84 -3.24
C HIS A 290 -8.72 20.25 -2.28
N VAL A 291 -7.48 20.33 -2.76
CA VAL A 291 -6.33 20.81 -1.97
C VAL A 291 -6.33 22.33 -1.77
N GLY A 292 -7.28 23.06 -2.39
CA GLY A 292 -7.37 24.51 -2.27
C GLY A 292 -6.24 25.24 -2.98
N ALA A 293 -5.82 24.75 -4.15
CA ALA A 293 -4.74 25.35 -4.91
C ALA A 293 -4.98 26.83 -5.21
N SER A 294 -3.91 27.62 -5.19
CA SER A 294 -4.01 29.03 -5.56
C SER A 294 -4.45 29.18 -7.03
N PRO A 295 -5.04 30.33 -7.41
CA PRO A 295 -5.51 30.54 -8.78
C PRO A 295 -4.43 30.29 -9.85
N GLY A 296 -3.18 30.72 -9.60
CA GLY A 296 -2.07 30.49 -10.53
C GLY A 296 -1.65 29.02 -10.67
N ILE A 297 -1.72 28.23 -9.60
CA ILE A 297 -1.45 26.79 -9.65
C ILE A 297 -2.57 26.07 -10.40
N TYR A 298 -3.82 26.48 -10.16
CA TYR A 298 -4.96 25.95 -10.88
C TYR A 298 -4.89 26.28 -12.38
N ASP A 299 -4.36 27.46 -12.73
CA ASP A 299 -4.07 27.84 -14.13
C ASP A 299 -3.07 26.90 -14.80
N SER A 300 -1.97 26.57 -14.13
CA SER A 300 -0.99 25.59 -14.59
C SER A 300 -1.61 24.20 -14.78
N ALA A 301 -2.48 23.79 -13.85
CA ALA A 301 -3.19 22.52 -13.97
C ALA A 301 -4.13 22.49 -15.19
N TYR A 302 -4.84 23.58 -15.44
CA TYR A 302 -5.68 23.73 -16.62
C TYR A 302 -4.87 23.75 -17.94
N GLU A 303 -3.68 24.34 -17.94
CA GLU A 303 -2.77 24.30 -19.09
C GLU A 303 -2.29 22.87 -19.39
N ALA A 304 -1.91 22.10 -18.36
CA ALA A 304 -1.54 20.70 -18.52
C ALA A 304 -2.67 19.85 -19.13
N VAL A 305 -3.91 20.05 -18.66
CA VAL A 305 -5.10 19.39 -19.25
C VAL A 305 -5.25 19.75 -20.72
N ARG A 306 -5.15 21.03 -21.07
CA ARG A 306 -5.27 21.48 -22.47
C ARG A 306 -4.20 20.85 -23.36
N ASP A 307 -2.95 20.80 -22.90
CA ASP A 307 -1.82 20.23 -23.64
C ASP A 307 -1.97 18.71 -23.83
N TYR A 308 -2.53 18.02 -22.85
CA TYR A 308 -2.88 16.60 -22.98
C TYR A 308 -3.85 16.37 -24.14
N TYR A 309 -4.95 17.11 -24.23
CA TYR A 309 -5.92 16.97 -25.34
C TYR A 309 -5.33 17.30 -26.71
N LEU A 310 -4.49 18.33 -26.79
CA LEU A 310 -3.85 18.70 -28.05
C LEU A 310 -2.90 17.60 -28.55
N SER A 311 -2.30 16.85 -27.63
CA SER A 311 -1.45 15.68 -27.95
C SER A 311 -2.21 14.37 -28.08
N HIS A 312 -3.40 14.24 -27.49
CA HIS A 312 -4.24 13.04 -27.47
C HIS A 312 -5.67 13.39 -27.92
N LYS A 313 -5.85 13.58 -29.22
CA LYS A 313 -7.10 14.10 -29.80
C LYS A 313 -8.31 13.18 -29.63
N ASP A 314 -8.08 11.89 -29.40
CA ASP A 314 -9.13 10.88 -29.21
C ASP A 314 -9.60 10.79 -27.73
N THR A 315 -9.08 11.65 -26.85
CA THR A 315 -9.46 11.70 -25.44
C THR A 315 -10.92 12.13 -25.30
N SER A 316 -11.65 11.48 -24.38
CA SER A 316 -13.03 11.83 -24.05
C SER A 316 -13.13 13.30 -23.60
N PRO A 317 -14.14 14.09 -24.02
CA PRO A 317 -14.29 15.49 -23.64
C PRO A 317 -14.36 15.73 -22.12
N VAL A 318 -13.87 16.88 -21.63
CA VAL A 318 -13.90 17.21 -20.19
C VAL A 318 -15.32 17.53 -19.75
N ARG A 319 -15.83 16.83 -18.73
CA ARG A 319 -17.02 17.22 -17.98
C ARG A 319 -16.63 17.50 -16.53
N THR A 320 -16.95 18.69 -16.05
CA THR A 320 -16.55 19.13 -14.71
C THR A 320 -17.62 18.85 -13.67
N VAL A 321 -17.25 19.04 -12.40
CA VAL A 321 -18.15 18.84 -11.26
C VAL A 321 -19.34 19.79 -11.29
N ARG A 322 -20.53 19.25 -11.00
CA ARG A 322 -21.76 20.01 -10.83
C ARG A 322 -21.66 20.90 -9.59
N ALA A 323 -21.79 22.21 -9.77
CA ALA A 323 -21.75 23.19 -8.69
C ALA A 323 -23.11 23.36 -8.00
N ALA A 324 -24.20 23.38 -8.77
CA ALA A 324 -25.54 23.59 -8.24
C ALA A 324 -26.63 23.01 -9.14
N ARG A 325 -27.83 22.89 -8.57
CA ARG A 325 -29.09 22.72 -9.31
C ARG A 325 -29.97 23.91 -8.94
N SER A 326 -30.35 24.70 -9.93
CA SER A 326 -31.31 25.78 -9.75
C SER A 326 -32.71 25.26 -10.05
N MET A 327 -33.66 25.48 -9.14
CA MET A 327 -35.10 25.41 -9.39
C MET A 327 -35.63 26.83 -9.19
N PHE A 328 -35.63 27.64 -10.23
CA PHE A 328 -36.35 28.91 -10.22
C PHE A 328 -37.15 29.01 -11.52
N ASP A 329 -38.48 29.19 -11.39
CA ASP A 329 -39.49 29.41 -12.43
C ASP A 329 -39.33 28.60 -13.73
N ASP A 330 -40.02 27.47 -13.84
CA ASP A 330 -40.28 26.66 -15.05
C ASP A 330 -39.10 26.29 -15.99
N ASP A 331 -37.86 26.69 -15.69
CA ASP A 331 -36.63 26.42 -16.43
C ASP A 331 -35.63 25.73 -15.48
N TYR A 332 -35.39 24.42 -15.63
CA TYR A 332 -34.32 23.79 -14.86
C TYR A 332 -32.97 24.07 -15.53
N ALA A 333 -32.07 24.67 -14.75
CA ALA A 333 -30.68 24.82 -15.12
C ALA A 333 -29.77 24.06 -14.14
N ALA A 334 -28.90 23.22 -14.67
CA ALA A 334 -27.78 22.65 -13.94
C ALA A 334 -26.52 23.50 -14.19
N THR A 335 -25.82 23.84 -13.10
CA THR A 335 -24.61 24.67 -13.18
C THR A 335 -23.39 23.81 -12.85
N TYR A 336 -22.37 23.90 -13.68
CA TYR A 336 -21.11 23.18 -13.58
C TYR A 336 -19.94 24.17 -13.50
N VAL A 337 -18.85 23.80 -12.83
CA VAL A 337 -17.66 24.68 -12.71
C VAL A 337 -16.94 24.77 -14.07
N CYS A 338 -16.48 25.93 -14.54
CA CYS A 338 -15.67 25.97 -15.77
C CYS A 338 -14.36 25.20 -15.57
N PRO A 339 -13.81 24.50 -16.59
CA PRO A 339 -12.53 23.81 -16.46
C PRO A 339 -11.40 24.71 -15.94
N CYS A 340 -11.36 25.98 -16.34
CA CYS A 340 -10.34 26.93 -15.85
C CYS A 340 -10.57 27.44 -14.41
N GLY A 341 -11.69 27.11 -13.76
CA GLY A 341 -11.97 27.49 -12.37
C GLY A 341 -12.58 28.89 -12.17
N TYR A 342 -12.60 29.77 -13.19
CA TYR A 342 -13.04 31.17 -13.07
C TYR A 342 -14.44 31.48 -13.60
N GLY A 343 -15.34 30.50 -13.64
CA GLY A 343 -16.70 30.70 -14.15
C GLY A 343 -17.51 29.43 -14.10
N TYR A 344 -18.58 29.36 -14.88
CA TYR A 344 -19.48 28.22 -14.87
C TYR A 344 -20.00 27.88 -16.27
N VAL A 345 -20.52 26.66 -16.40
CA VAL A 345 -21.25 26.17 -17.57
C VAL A 345 -22.69 25.91 -17.13
N GLU A 346 -23.65 26.42 -17.89
CA GLU A 346 -25.07 26.15 -17.68
C GLU A 346 -25.57 25.13 -18.69
N GLU A 347 -26.33 24.17 -18.18
CA GLU A 347 -27.09 23.18 -18.92
C GLU A 347 -28.57 23.45 -18.66
N HIS A 348 -29.32 23.75 -19.72
CA HIS A 348 -30.75 24.09 -19.68
C HIS A 348 -31.60 22.90 -20.14
N ASP A 349 -32.87 22.83 -19.73
CA ASP A 349 -33.81 21.75 -20.08
C ASP A 349 -34.04 21.57 -21.58
N ASP A 350 -33.87 22.64 -22.36
CA ASP A 350 -33.96 22.61 -23.83
C ASP A 350 -32.66 22.10 -24.49
N GLU A 351 -31.81 21.41 -23.72
CA GLU A 351 -30.53 20.86 -24.14
C GLU A 351 -29.47 21.91 -24.52
N ARG A 352 -29.74 23.19 -24.24
CA ARG A 352 -28.84 24.29 -24.55
C ARG A 352 -27.73 24.39 -23.51
N MET A 353 -26.50 24.50 -24.01
CA MET A 353 -25.31 24.63 -23.19
C MET A 353 -24.68 26.01 -23.35
N ILE A 354 -24.37 26.70 -22.24
CA ILE A 354 -23.77 28.05 -22.26
C ILE A 354 -22.52 28.08 -21.38
N ILE A 355 -21.39 28.49 -21.97
CA ILE A 355 -20.14 28.70 -21.22
C ILE A 355 -20.11 30.14 -20.69
N ASN A 356 -20.44 30.32 -19.42
CA ASN A 356 -20.36 31.60 -18.71
C ASN A 356 -18.96 31.79 -18.11
N CYS A 357 -17.95 31.82 -18.98
CA CYS A 357 -16.56 32.10 -18.62
C CYS A 357 -15.84 32.73 -19.80
N HIS A 358 -15.36 33.97 -19.64
CA HIS A 358 -14.72 34.73 -20.72
C HIS A 358 -13.49 34.01 -21.33
N ARG A 359 -12.73 33.28 -20.51
CA ARG A 359 -11.57 32.51 -20.97
C ARG A 359 -12.01 31.24 -21.69
N CYS A 360 -12.79 30.37 -21.03
CA CYS A 360 -13.20 29.10 -21.60
C CYS A 360 -14.04 29.31 -22.89
N ALA A 361 -14.88 30.35 -22.96
CA ALA A 361 -15.76 30.62 -24.11
C ALA A 361 -15.00 30.92 -25.41
N THR A 362 -13.72 31.27 -25.34
CA THR A 362 -12.86 31.50 -26.52
C THR A 362 -11.91 30.34 -26.81
N GLN A 363 -11.62 29.52 -25.79
CA GLN A 363 -10.59 28.47 -25.85
C GLN A 363 -11.17 27.06 -25.95
N TRP A 364 -12.47 26.89 -25.69
CA TRP A 364 -13.14 25.59 -25.69
C TRP A 364 -14.48 25.68 -26.40
N TYR A 365 -14.94 24.56 -26.92
CA TYR A 365 -16.27 24.39 -27.50
C TYR A 365 -16.89 23.08 -27.00
N PHE A 366 -18.21 22.98 -27.09
CA PHE A 366 -18.91 21.75 -26.72
C PHE A 366 -18.60 20.64 -27.73
N SER A 367 -18.20 19.47 -27.22
CA SER A 367 -18.05 18.28 -28.03
C SER A 367 -19.35 18.00 -28.80
N PRO A 368 -19.28 17.64 -30.08
CA PRO A 368 -20.45 17.25 -30.87
C PRO A 368 -20.94 15.88 -30.37
N SER A 369 -21.66 15.89 -29.25
CA SER A 369 -22.40 14.78 -28.67
C SER A 369 -23.89 15.00 -28.92
N ASN A 370 -24.61 13.94 -29.30
CA ASN A 370 -26.06 14.02 -29.57
C ASN A 370 -26.93 13.97 -28.30
N HIS A 371 -26.35 13.87 -27.10
CA HIS A 371 -27.09 13.79 -25.86
C HIS A 371 -26.53 14.76 -24.82
N VAL A 372 -27.41 15.42 -24.05
CA VAL A 372 -27.03 16.36 -22.99
C VAL A 372 -26.25 15.64 -21.90
N ASP A 373 -26.70 14.46 -21.48
CA ASP A 373 -25.97 13.67 -20.47
C ASP A 373 -24.54 13.28 -20.85
N SER A 374 -24.13 13.46 -22.11
CA SER A 374 -22.77 13.22 -22.62
C SER A 374 -22.08 14.48 -23.14
N TRP A 375 -22.54 15.69 -22.76
CA TRP A 375 -21.82 16.92 -23.07
C TRP A 375 -20.44 16.95 -22.39
N GLY A 376 -19.49 17.62 -23.05
CA GLY A 376 -18.19 17.94 -22.49
C GLY A 376 -17.49 18.99 -23.34
N LEU A 377 -16.37 19.50 -22.88
CA LEU A 377 -15.61 20.54 -23.56
C LEU A 377 -14.37 19.96 -24.23
N LEU A 378 -14.07 20.45 -25.44
CA LEU A 378 -12.83 20.20 -26.18
C LEU A 378 -12.08 21.52 -26.42
N PRO A 379 -10.73 21.53 -26.37
CA PRO A 379 -9.97 22.73 -26.71
C PRO A 379 -10.17 23.12 -28.18
N ALA A 380 -10.26 24.42 -28.45
CA ALA A 380 -10.28 24.95 -29.80
C ALA A 380 -9.07 24.45 -30.60
N GLY A 381 -9.33 23.87 -31.77
CA GLY A 381 -8.29 23.28 -32.64
C GLY A 381 -8.15 21.75 -32.56
N VAL A 382 -8.84 21.10 -31.61
CA VAL A 382 -9.16 19.67 -31.73
C VAL A 382 -10.31 19.54 -32.73
N THR A 383 -10.27 18.57 -33.64
CA THR A 383 -11.42 18.22 -34.48
C THR A 383 -11.92 16.89 -33.95
N ALA A 384 -13.17 16.86 -33.47
CA ALA A 384 -13.83 15.61 -33.14
C ALA A 384 -13.91 14.75 -34.42
N SER A 385 -13.30 13.58 -34.40
CA SER A 385 -13.29 12.62 -35.51
C SER A 385 -14.65 11.97 -35.70
#